data_AF-A0A2M9A5J6-F1
#
_entry.id   AF-A0A2M9A5J6-F1
#
_cell.length_a   1.000
_cell.length_b   1.000
_cell.length_c   1.000
_cell.angle_alpha   90.00
_cell.angle_beta   90.00
_cell.angle_gamma   90.00
#
_symmetry.space_group_name_H-M   'P 1'
#
loop_
_entity.id
_entity.type
_entity.pdbx_description
1 polymer ?
#
loop_
_entity_poly.entity_id
_entity_poly.type
_entity_poly.pdbx_seq_one_letter_code
_entity_poly.pdbx_strand_id
1 'polypeptide(L)'
;MWFVLFKTLEGVPYYGDEPDVPEPLPDPRVEKYDFDFGANLEIWHQFKDDFVNPVNDLCGSLLDFGDCDYFDIEKCAKLKNWLEERLAVNVSDSFRPAYEKLLDYSSRAIVLKTGILVQV
;
A
#
# COMPACT_ATOMS: atom_id res chain seq x y z
N MET A 1 5.35 3.98 8.39
CA MET A 1 4.52 3.24 7.42
C MET A 1 5.13 3.40 6.05
N TRP A 2 4.91 2.45 5.15
CA TRP A 2 5.44 2.58 3.78
C TRP A 2 4.67 1.72 2.79
N PHE A 3 4.82 2.08 1.52
CA PHE A 3 4.38 1.29 0.38
C PHE A 3 5.59 0.99 -0.51
N VAL A 4 5.67 -0.23 -1.04
CA VAL A 4 6.66 -0.62 -2.03
C VAL A 4 5.95 -1.13 -3.28
N LEU A 5 6.10 -0.42 -4.39
CA LEU A 5 5.72 -0.93 -5.71
C LEU A 5 6.82 -1.84 -6.23
N PHE A 6 6.48 -3.07 -6.60
CA PHE A 6 7.36 -3.91 -7.40
C PHE A 6 7.22 -3.55 -8.87
N LYS A 7 8.31 -3.12 -9.50
CA LYS A 7 8.37 -2.85 -10.95
C LYS A 7 8.53 -4.13 -11.76
N THR A 8 9.13 -5.14 -11.15
CA THR A 8 9.23 -6.52 -11.64
C THR A 8 9.35 -7.44 -10.43
N LEU A 9 8.90 -8.69 -10.58
CA LEU A 9 9.11 -9.76 -9.59
C LEU A 9 10.32 -10.65 -9.96
N GLU A 10 10.95 -10.39 -11.11
CA GLU A 10 12.10 -11.17 -11.57
C GLU A 10 13.30 -10.99 -10.62
N GLY A 11 13.79 -12.11 -10.09
CA GLY A 11 14.90 -12.15 -9.15
C GLY A 11 14.61 -11.54 -7.78
N VAL A 12 13.36 -11.17 -7.50
CA VAL A 12 12.93 -10.69 -6.18
C VAL A 12 12.86 -11.89 -5.22
N PRO A 13 13.52 -11.85 -4.05
CA PRO A 13 13.39 -12.90 -3.05
C PRO A 13 11.96 -12.95 -2.49
N TYR A 14 11.55 -14.10 -1.96
CA TYR A 14 10.23 -14.27 -1.34
C TYR A 14 10.39 -14.80 0.08
N TYR A 15 9.54 -14.31 0.97
CA TYR A 15 9.30 -14.88 2.29
C TYR A 15 7.91 -15.51 2.31
N GLY A 16 7.84 -16.84 2.14
CA GLY A 16 6.58 -17.52 1.88
C GLY A 16 6.02 -17.10 0.52
N ASP A 17 4.77 -16.63 0.51
CA ASP A 17 4.08 -16.15 -0.70
C ASP A 17 4.24 -14.64 -0.93
N GLU A 18 4.94 -13.94 -0.03
CA GLU A 18 5.16 -12.50 -0.10
C GLU A 18 6.53 -12.18 -0.71
N PRO A 19 6.60 -11.31 -1.73
CA PRO A 19 7.87 -10.82 -2.24
C PRO A 19 8.54 -9.94 -1.17
N ASP A 20 9.80 -10.23 -0.91
CA ASP A 20 10.62 -9.49 0.04
C ASP A 20 11.27 -8.29 -0.64
N VAL A 21 11.39 -7.18 0.09
CA VAL A 21 11.92 -5.93 -0.46
C VAL A 21 13.42 -6.13 -0.72
N PRO A 22 13.91 -5.95 -1.96
CA PRO A 22 15.33 -6.10 -2.23
C PRO A 22 16.17 -5.07 -1.49
N GLU A 23 17.20 -5.53 -0.80
CA GLU A 23 18.20 -4.71 -0.13
C GLU A 23 19.58 -4.84 -0.80
N PRO A 24 20.39 -3.76 -0.85
CA PRO A 24 20.12 -2.42 -0.33
C PRO A 24 19.26 -1.57 -1.29
N LEU A 25 18.45 -0.65 -0.73
CA LEU A 25 17.81 0.41 -1.51
C LEU A 25 18.80 1.55 -1.89
N PRO A 26 18.68 2.20 -3.06
CA PRO A 26 17.65 2.00 -4.08
C PRO A 26 17.92 0.79 -5.00
N ASP A 27 16.90 -0.02 -5.23
CA ASP A 27 16.94 -1.12 -6.20
C ASP A 27 16.03 -0.80 -7.41
N PRO A 28 16.49 -1.00 -8.66
CA PRO A 28 15.71 -0.66 -9.85
C PRO A 28 14.39 -1.45 -9.98
N ARG A 29 14.26 -2.57 -9.27
CA ARG A 29 13.07 -3.43 -9.29
C ARG A 29 11.96 -2.93 -8.40
N VAL A 30 12.20 -1.96 -7.52
CA VAL A 30 11.19 -1.44 -6.60
C VAL A 30 11.12 0.09 -6.57
N GLU A 31 10.05 0.61 -6.00
CA GLU A 31 9.91 2.02 -5.64
C GLU A 31 9.25 2.11 -4.26
N LYS A 32 9.99 2.66 -3.28
CA LYS A 32 9.51 2.82 -1.91
C LYS A 32 8.97 4.22 -1.69
N TYR A 33 7.85 4.31 -0.98
CA TYR A 33 7.31 5.54 -0.44
C TYR A 33 7.10 5.41 1.07
N ASP A 34 7.84 6.20 1.83
CA ASP A 34 7.70 6.29 3.29
C ASP A 34 6.74 7.42 3.66
N PHE A 35 5.89 7.18 4.64
CA PHE A 35 5.02 8.20 5.22
C PHE A 35 4.83 7.97 6.71
N ASP A 36 4.55 9.07 7.41
CA ASP A 36 4.31 9.12 8.84
C ASP A 36 3.27 10.20 9.12
N PHE A 37 2.24 9.84 9.89
CA PHE A 37 1.23 10.79 10.36
C PHE A 37 1.52 11.29 11.79
N GLY A 38 2.69 10.93 12.33
CA GLY A 38 3.15 11.25 13.67
C GLY A 38 2.77 10.18 14.70
N ALA A 39 3.45 10.20 15.84
CA ALA A 39 3.24 9.29 16.97
C ALA A 39 1.98 9.63 17.80
N ASN A 40 0.85 9.85 17.13
CA ASN A 40 -0.43 10.19 17.77
C ASN A 40 -1.42 9.04 17.59
N LEU A 41 -1.79 8.39 18.71
CA LEU A 41 -2.76 7.29 18.72
C LEU A 41 -4.13 7.70 18.13
N GLU A 42 -4.55 8.95 18.31
CA GLU A 42 -5.80 9.45 17.75
C GLU A 42 -5.76 9.47 16.22
N ILE A 43 -4.63 9.89 15.64
CA ILE A 43 -4.44 9.90 14.18
C ILE A 43 -4.37 8.47 13.65
N TRP A 44 -3.75 7.55 14.40
CA TRP A 44 -3.77 6.13 14.06
C TRP A 44 -5.19 5.57 14.05
N HIS A 45 -6.02 5.84 15.07
CA HIS A 45 -7.41 5.38 15.08
C HIS A 45 -8.22 5.93 13.91
N GLN A 46 -8.04 7.21 13.58
CA GLN A 46 -8.68 7.83 12.41
C GLN A 46 -8.22 7.17 11.11
N PHE A 47 -6.92 6.89 10.96
CA PHE A 47 -6.39 6.20 9.80
C PHE A 47 -6.88 4.75 9.72
N LYS A 48 -6.98 4.07 10.86
CA LYS A 48 -7.48 2.70 10.94
C LYS A 48 -8.94 2.61 10.46
N ASP A 49 -9.78 3.52 10.92
CA ASP A 49 -11.19 3.55 10.54
C ASP A 49 -11.39 4.02 9.09
N ASP A 50 -10.57 4.96 8.62
CA ASP A 50 -10.71 5.52 7.27
C ASP A 50 -10.09 4.67 6.16
N PHE A 51 -9.01 3.94 6.47
CA PHE A 51 -8.22 3.18 5.50
C PHE A 51 -8.10 1.70 5.87
N VAL A 52 -7.53 1.37 7.03
CA VAL A 52 -7.10 0.00 7.33
C VAL A 52 -8.29 -0.96 7.35
N ASN A 53 -9.36 -0.63 8.07
CA ASN A 53 -10.55 -1.47 8.16
C ASN A 53 -11.24 -1.63 6.79
N PRO A 54 -11.55 -0.56 6.03
CA PRO A 54 -12.11 -0.70 4.68
C PRO A 54 -11.23 -1.51 3.72
N VAL A 55 -9.91 -1.32 3.77
CA VAL A 55 -8.98 -2.03 2.89
C VAL A 55 -8.86 -3.50 3.27
N ASN A 56 -8.87 -3.83 4.56
CA ASN A 56 -8.94 -5.21 5.03
C ASN A 56 -10.18 -5.93 4.51
N ASP A 57 -11.35 -5.31 4.64
CA ASP A 57 -12.61 -5.88 4.13
C ASP A 57 -12.59 -6.04 2.60
N LEU A 58 -12.01 -5.08 1.89
CA LEU A 58 -11.93 -5.07 0.42
C LEU A 58 -10.96 -6.13 -0.13
N CYS A 59 -9.76 -6.21 0.45
CA CYS A 59 -8.65 -7.04 -0.02
C CYS A 59 -8.59 -8.41 0.67
N GLY A 60 -9.41 -8.64 1.70
CA GLY A 60 -9.31 -9.83 2.55
C GLY A 60 -7.99 -9.89 3.33
N SER A 61 -7.42 -8.73 3.66
CA SER A 61 -6.18 -8.60 4.43
C SER A 61 -6.48 -8.49 5.93
N LEU A 62 -5.43 -8.59 6.75
CA LEU A 62 -5.51 -8.47 8.21
C LEU A 62 -4.51 -7.44 8.73
N LEU A 63 -4.32 -6.34 7.99
CA LEU A 63 -3.42 -5.27 8.39
C LEU A 63 -3.86 -4.68 9.73
N ASP A 64 -2.94 -4.63 10.70
CA ASP A 64 -3.01 -3.79 11.89
C ASP A 64 -1.65 -3.06 12.07
N PHE A 65 -1.52 -2.28 13.14
CA PHE A 65 -0.34 -1.44 13.36
C PHE A 65 0.99 -2.23 13.30
N GLY A 66 1.84 -1.89 12.33
CA GLY A 66 3.13 -2.53 12.08
C GLY A 66 3.09 -3.74 11.13
N ASP A 67 1.89 -4.22 10.77
CA ASP A 67 1.74 -5.37 9.90
C ASP A 67 2.03 -5.02 8.44
N CYS A 68 2.35 -6.06 7.69
CA CYS A 68 2.68 -6.00 6.29
C CYS A 68 1.83 -7.01 5.51
N ASP A 69 1.34 -6.63 4.32
CA ASP A 69 0.68 -7.57 3.40
C ASP A 69 1.00 -7.20 1.94
N TYR A 70 1.09 -8.22 1.09
CA TYR A 70 1.31 -8.08 -0.33
C TYR A 70 -0.02 -8.05 -1.09
N PHE A 71 -0.20 -6.96 -1.83
CA PHE A 71 -1.36 -6.71 -2.66
C PHE A 71 -1.00 -7.02 -4.10
N ASP A 72 -1.37 -8.21 -4.55
CA ASP A 72 -1.22 -8.64 -5.95
C ASP A 72 -2.10 -7.82 -6.92
N ILE A 73 -2.12 -8.21 -8.19
CA ILE A 73 -2.87 -7.54 -9.25
C ILE A 73 -4.36 -7.43 -8.91
N GLU A 74 -4.96 -8.47 -8.33
CA GLU A 74 -6.39 -8.49 -8.02
C GLU A 74 -6.72 -7.54 -6.86
N LYS A 75 -5.92 -7.60 -5.78
CA LYS A 75 -6.02 -6.66 -4.66
C LYS A 75 -5.75 -5.22 -5.11
N CYS A 76 -4.76 -4.99 -5.98
CA CYS A 76 -4.47 -3.67 -6.56
C CYS A 76 -5.64 -3.13 -7.40
N ALA A 77 -6.34 -3.97 -8.17
CA ALA A 77 -7.49 -3.54 -8.96
C ALA A 77 -8.65 -3.08 -8.07
N LYS A 78 -8.93 -3.81 -6.99
CA LYS A 78 -9.93 -3.42 -5.99
C LYS A 78 -9.53 -2.12 -5.30
N LEU A 79 -8.29 -2.06 -4.80
CA LEU A 79 -7.75 -0.91 -4.09
C LEU A 79 -7.74 0.35 -4.96
N LYS A 80 -7.39 0.24 -6.24
CA LYS A 80 -7.44 1.35 -7.22
C LYS A 80 -8.84 1.97 -7.27
N ASN A 81 -9.87 1.15 -7.50
CA ASN A 81 -11.25 1.63 -7.62
C ASN A 81 -11.71 2.29 -6.31
N TRP A 82 -11.40 1.67 -5.17
CA TRP A 82 -11.74 2.23 -3.86
C TRP A 82 -11.03 3.57 -3.60
N LEU A 83 -9.75 3.69 -3.95
CA LEU A 83 -8.99 4.93 -3.81
C LEU A 83 -9.52 6.05 -4.70
N GLU A 84 -9.92 5.74 -5.94
CA GLU A 84 -10.55 6.72 -6.84
C GLU A 84 -11.84 7.30 -6.24
N GLU A 85 -12.68 6.45 -5.64
CA GLU A 85 -13.90 6.87 -4.94
C GLU A 85 -13.58 7.63 -3.64
N ARG A 86 -12.63 7.13 -2.84
CA ARG A 86 -12.26 7.71 -1.55
C ARG A 86 -11.65 9.11 -1.71
N LEU A 87 -10.83 9.32 -2.73
CA LEU A 87 -10.20 10.60 -3.04
C LEU A 87 -11.15 11.63 -3.65
N ALA A 88 -12.29 11.19 -4.21
CA ALA A 88 -13.32 12.06 -4.76
C ALA A 88 -14.19 12.74 -3.68
N VAL A 89 -14.14 12.26 -2.44
CA VAL A 89 -14.77 12.88 -1.27
C VAL A 89 -13.73 13.55 -0.37
N ASN A 90 -14.18 14.19 0.71
CA ASN A 90 -13.25 14.84 1.64
C ASN A 90 -12.38 13.78 2.33
N VAL A 91 -11.06 13.93 2.21
CA VAL A 91 -10.03 13.11 2.88
C VAL A 91 -9.20 14.08 3.71
N SER A 92 -8.79 13.67 4.90
CA SER A 92 -7.83 14.43 5.71
C SER A 92 -6.58 14.79 4.90
N ASP A 93 -6.14 16.05 4.98
CA ASP A 93 -4.93 16.51 4.28
C ASP A 93 -3.69 15.72 4.70
N SER A 94 -3.69 15.15 5.91
CA SER A 94 -2.61 14.27 6.37
C SER A 94 -2.58 12.93 5.62
N PHE A 95 -3.73 12.38 5.23
CA PHE A 95 -3.83 11.06 4.60
C PHE A 95 -3.74 11.12 3.07
N ARG A 96 -4.18 12.23 2.48
CA ARG A 96 -4.26 12.43 1.03
C ARG A 96 -2.96 12.05 0.30
N PRO A 97 -1.75 12.48 0.71
CA PRO A 97 -0.52 12.12 0.01
C PRO A 97 -0.28 10.61 -0.07
N ALA A 98 -0.59 9.88 1.01
CA ALA A 98 -0.45 8.43 1.03
C ALA A 98 -1.46 7.77 0.08
N TYR A 99 -2.71 8.23 0.06
CA TYR A 99 -3.75 7.67 -0.81
C TYR A 99 -3.46 7.93 -2.29
N GLU A 100 -3.03 9.14 -2.64
CA GLU A 100 -2.64 9.49 -4.01
C GLU A 100 -1.45 8.63 -4.48
N LYS A 101 -0.46 8.42 -3.60
CA LYS A 101 0.69 7.59 -3.93
C LYS A 101 0.31 6.12 -4.07
N LEU A 102 -0.56 5.62 -3.20
CA LEU A 102 -1.05 4.25 -3.28
C LEU A 102 -1.94 4.03 -4.52
N LEU A 103 -2.67 5.07 -4.97
CA LEU A 103 -3.44 5.04 -6.23
C LEU A 103 -2.51 4.97 -7.46
N ASP A 104 -1.44 5.77 -7.48
CA ASP A 104 -0.38 5.68 -8.50
C ASP A 104 0.20 4.26 -8.53
N TYR A 105 0.60 3.74 -7.37
CA TYR A 105 1.19 2.41 -7.27
C TYR A 105 0.22 1.30 -7.69
N SER A 106 -1.05 1.37 -7.28
CA SER A 106 -2.07 0.37 -7.65
C SER A 106 -2.28 0.35 -9.16
N SER A 107 -2.35 1.53 -9.77
CA SER A 107 -2.49 1.67 -11.21
C SER A 107 -1.27 1.10 -11.96
N ARG A 108 -0.07 1.39 -11.49
CA ARG A 108 1.18 0.91 -12.10
C ARG A 108 1.40 -0.58 -11.90
N ALA A 109 1.10 -1.13 -10.72
CA ALA A 109 1.21 -2.56 -10.43
C ALA A 109 0.35 -3.41 -11.39
N ILE A 110 -0.86 -2.94 -11.71
CA ILE A 110 -1.75 -3.59 -12.68
C ILE A 110 -1.10 -3.63 -14.07
N VAL A 111 -0.53 -2.51 -14.53
CA VAL A 111 0.15 -2.42 -15.83
C VAL A 111 1.40 -3.32 -15.88
N LEU A 112 2.17 -3.34 -14.79
CA LEU A 112 3.41 -4.10 -14.66
C LEU A 112 3.17 -5.59 -14.38
N LYS A 113 1.93 -5.97 -14.05
CA LYS A 113 1.53 -7.33 -13.64
C LYS A 113 2.30 -7.80 -12.40
N THR A 114 2.41 -6.92 -11.42
CA THR A 114 3.12 -7.14 -10.15
C THR A 114 2.18 -6.91 -8.97
N GLY A 115 2.57 -6.08 -8.01
CA GLY A 115 1.81 -5.77 -6.80
C GLY A 115 2.53 -4.74 -5.94
N ILE A 116 1.95 -4.49 -4.77
CA ILE A 116 2.43 -3.53 -3.78
C ILE A 116 2.59 -4.24 -2.44
N LEU A 117 3.72 -4.05 -1.78
CA LEU A 117 3.83 -4.40 -0.36
C LEU A 117 3.44 -3.18 0.48
N VAL A 118 2.51 -3.38 1.41
CA VAL A 118 1.94 -2.32 2.25
C VAL A 118 2.28 -2.60 3.70
N GLN A 119 2.95 -1.66 4.37
CA GLN A 119 3.09 -1.65 5.82
C GLN A 119 2.37 -0.45 6.42
N VAL A 120 1.48 -0.71 7.37
CA VAL A 120 0.73 0.31 8.15
C VAL A 120 1.18 0.39 9.59
#